data_AF-A0A386Z5V3-F1
#
_entry.id   AF-A0A386Z5V3-F1
#
_cell.length_a   1.000
_cell.length_b   1.000
_cell.length_c   1.000
_cell.angle_alpha   90.00
_cell.angle_beta   90.00
_cell.angle_gamma   90.00
#
_symmetry.space_group_name_H-M   'P 1'
#
loop_
_entity.id
_entity.type
_entity.pdbx_description
1 polymer ?
#
loop_
_entity_poly.entity_id
_entity_poly.type
_entity_poly.pdbx_seq_one_letter_code
_entity_poly.pdbx_strand_id
1 'polypeptide(L)'
;MKLWRSRQGRAALLPALMGVLAMAGTIAWPAGPAAADPPADPAPVLSDLPLILDVSTPHDGPCTGPLHGTTAVYFPPGVPEHAELEWRILGGGQPIRSGITVVQNEVMTVGFDIRRDELPPDGLLRVDARARVPGGDVSGYGKSWSFRVDRECRPLHVVSVGDSVLWGQSLDQNHTFADLVATALGARVGREAQLHDYTVSGATLDSPSLHPACPTGDNATPDVFCQLEQAAADATARGYPVDLVLMDGCLNDLDPFFGIPVGVTPGTQDLAAAVRRECGGVGAESENPAASVPYFSGARLGYGGRGMREAMQAAHRLPGAPKVLAGDYFHGYDAGRVPQGLTQRWSEFVRLSGEVFRQAATEVNAAAGEVVAAAADGLFTQDAVQAGDRRPGMNPLGDEAISLRQLACPKPGELPQCLTVPTAGPPDTDGARRYAEAFLLNPRLSEWFGSGGPVGAGFSASRTAVHAGTPVAFDANAAGAAIRQYDWYFGDGSHETTTDAVTSHAYYGAGPQLPRLVVTDMTGHRSLFELDHPITVD
;
A
#
# COMPACT_ATOMS: atom_id res chain seq x y z
N MET A 1 57.05 30.01 29.76
CA MET A 1 58.15 30.84 29.20
C MET A 1 57.89 31.10 27.71
N LYS A 2 58.21 32.30 27.21
CA LYS A 2 58.33 32.77 25.80
C LYS A 2 57.45 32.07 24.71
N LEU A 3 56.41 32.70 24.16
CA LEU A 3 56.40 33.84 23.20
C LEU A 3 57.01 33.56 21.82
N TRP A 4 56.22 33.76 20.76
CA TRP A 4 56.51 34.77 19.72
C TRP A 4 55.21 35.26 19.01
N ARG A 5 55.27 36.46 18.41
CA ARG A 5 54.20 37.15 17.63
C ARG A 5 54.54 37.02 16.12
N SER A 6 53.76 37.39 15.09
CA SER A 6 52.86 38.55 14.80
C SER A 6 52.09 38.26 13.49
N ARG A 7 50.84 38.65 13.21
CA ARG A 7 50.15 39.97 13.14
C ARG A 7 50.33 40.73 11.80
N GLN A 8 49.30 40.73 10.94
CA GLN A 8 48.76 41.78 10.02
C GLN A 8 47.88 41.10 8.93
N GLY A 9 46.81 41.66 8.37
CA GLY A 9 46.18 42.98 8.55
C GLY A 9 44.66 42.97 8.26
N ARG A 10 44.01 44.14 8.35
CA ARG A 10 42.54 44.33 8.22
C ARG A 10 42.09 44.51 6.77
N ALA A 11 40.87 44.06 6.44
CA ALA A 11 39.85 44.89 5.77
C ALA A 11 38.46 44.24 5.93
N ALA A 12 37.44 45.05 6.20
CA ALA A 12 36.03 44.69 6.04
C ALA A 12 35.45 45.58 4.94
N LEU A 13 34.58 45.04 4.08
CA LEU A 13 33.76 45.81 3.13
C LEU A 13 32.63 44.93 2.57
N LEU A 14 31.42 45.49 2.53
CA LEU A 14 30.25 44.95 1.81
C LEU A 14 30.37 45.24 0.29
N PRO A 15 29.72 44.42 -0.54
CA PRO A 15 28.85 44.94 -1.60
C PRO A 15 27.45 44.30 -1.50
N ALA A 16 26.33 45.04 -1.48
CA ALA A 16 25.80 46.01 -2.46
C ALA A 16 25.09 45.32 -3.65
N LEU A 17 23.77 45.52 -3.73
CA LEU A 17 22.96 45.15 -4.90
C LEU A 17 23.40 45.94 -6.14
N MET A 18 23.41 45.27 -7.29
CA MET A 18 23.40 45.89 -8.61
C MET A 18 22.34 45.18 -9.46
N GLY A 19 21.31 45.92 -9.90
CA GLY A 19 20.31 45.40 -10.83
C GLY A 19 20.85 45.36 -12.26
N VAL A 20 20.33 44.43 -13.06
CA VAL A 20 20.60 44.37 -14.51
C VAL A 20 19.31 44.73 -15.24
N LEU A 21 19.34 45.84 -15.98
CA LEU A 21 18.34 46.10 -17.01
C LEU A 21 18.55 45.09 -18.15
N ALA A 22 17.52 44.30 -18.47
CA ALA A 22 17.42 43.62 -19.75
C ALA A 22 16.56 44.49 -20.69
N MET A 23 17.18 45.02 -21.75
CA MET A 23 16.48 45.80 -22.79
C MET A 23 15.58 44.89 -23.62
N ALA A 24 14.31 45.26 -23.76
CA ALA A 24 13.38 44.55 -24.64
C ALA A 24 13.73 44.79 -26.11
N GLY A 25 14.24 43.75 -26.79
CA GLY A 25 14.40 43.71 -28.24
C GLY A 25 13.35 42.80 -28.86
N THR A 26 12.36 43.36 -29.55
CA THR A 26 11.27 42.61 -30.17
C THR A 26 11.72 41.95 -31.48
N ILE A 27 11.80 40.61 -31.49
CA ILE A 27 11.80 39.82 -32.72
C ILE A 27 10.41 39.17 -32.83
N ALA A 28 9.58 39.68 -33.74
CA ALA A 28 8.23 39.18 -33.95
C ALA A 28 8.26 37.84 -34.70
N TRP A 29 7.85 36.77 -34.00
CA TRP A 29 7.39 35.53 -34.63
C TRP A 29 5.86 35.58 -34.77
N PRO A 30 5.26 35.00 -35.83
CA PRO A 30 3.83 35.08 -36.05
C PRO A 30 3.07 34.40 -34.92
N ALA A 31 2.07 35.08 -34.37
CA ALA A 31 1.21 34.53 -33.33
C ALA A 31 0.43 33.31 -33.86
N GLY A 32 0.69 32.14 -33.29
CA GLY A 32 -0.32 31.08 -33.27
C GLY A 32 -1.56 31.53 -32.50
N PRO A 33 -2.72 30.88 -32.66
CA PRO A 33 -3.90 31.21 -31.87
C PRO A 33 -3.55 31.10 -30.39
N ALA A 34 -3.96 32.10 -29.60
CA ALA A 34 -3.76 32.08 -28.17
C ALA A 34 -4.33 30.77 -27.60
N ALA A 35 -3.50 30.03 -26.87
CA ALA A 35 -4.03 28.99 -25.99
C ALA A 35 -5.01 29.70 -25.05
N ALA A 36 -6.27 29.26 -25.06
CA ALA A 36 -7.18 29.66 -24.01
C ALA A 36 -6.59 29.22 -22.67
N ASP A 37 -6.71 30.05 -21.64
CA ASP A 37 -6.47 29.59 -20.28
C ASP A 37 -7.26 28.30 -20.06
N PRO A 38 -6.69 27.27 -19.40
CA PRO A 38 -7.47 26.09 -19.06
C PRO A 38 -8.70 26.55 -18.27
N PRO A 39 -9.89 25.98 -18.55
CA PRO A 39 -11.08 26.36 -17.80
C PRO A 39 -10.79 26.10 -16.32
N ALA A 40 -10.90 27.14 -15.49
CA ALA A 40 -10.91 26.96 -14.05
C ALA A 40 -11.99 25.93 -13.71
N ASP A 41 -11.66 24.94 -12.87
CA ASP A 41 -12.60 23.88 -12.52
C ASP A 41 -13.95 24.47 -12.10
N PRO A 42 -15.07 23.91 -12.56
CA PRO A 42 -16.36 24.33 -12.09
C PRO A 42 -16.42 24.08 -10.58
N ALA A 43 -16.44 25.17 -9.81
CA ALA A 43 -16.58 25.11 -8.36
C ALA A 43 -17.76 24.17 -8.00
N PRO A 44 -17.61 23.28 -7.00
CA PRO A 44 -18.59 22.24 -6.72
C PRO A 44 -19.98 22.86 -6.61
N VAL A 45 -20.90 22.36 -7.43
CA VAL A 45 -22.29 22.85 -7.44
C VAL A 45 -22.85 22.63 -6.03
N LEU A 46 -23.47 23.66 -5.46
CA LEU A 46 -24.02 23.67 -4.09
C LEU A 46 -25.03 22.54 -3.81
N SER A 47 -25.44 21.75 -4.81
CA SER A 47 -26.25 20.54 -4.67
C SER A 47 -25.53 19.36 -4.04
N ASP A 48 -24.20 19.30 -4.15
CA ASP A 48 -23.41 18.10 -3.81
C ASP A 48 -22.73 18.21 -2.43
N LEU A 49 -22.92 19.37 -1.79
CA LEU A 49 -22.42 19.73 -0.47
C LEU A 49 -23.56 19.70 0.55
N PRO A 50 -23.30 19.31 1.81
CA PRO A 50 -22.05 18.89 2.41
C PRO A 50 -21.66 17.44 2.03
N LEU A 51 -20.37 17.14 2.16
CA LEU A 51 -19.79 15.84 1.80
C LEU A 51 -19.41 15.06 3.05
N ILE A 52 -19.68 13.76 3.08
CA ILE A 52 -19.06 12.87 4.06
C ILE A 52 -17.64 12.53 3.58
N LEU A 53 -16.64 12.74 4.43
CA LEU A 53 -15.23 12.43 4.15
C LEU A 53 -14.74 11.17 4.84
N ASP A 54 -15.24 10.88 6.05
CA ASP A 54 -14.86 9.71 6.84
C ASP A 54 -16.02 9.18 7.68
N VAL A 55 -15.98 7.88 7.98
CA VAL A 55 -16.82 7.20 8.97
C VAL A 55 -15.96 6.20 9.73
N SER A 56 -15.76 6.46 11.02
CA SER A 56 -15.02 5.58 11.92
C SER A 56 -15.97 4.90 12.91
N THR A 57 -15.78 3.61 13.17
CA THR A 57 -16.52 2.86 14.20
C THR A 57 -15.56 2.07 15.10
N PRO A 58 -14.73 2.76 15.91
CA PRO A 58 -13.73 2.12 16.76
C PRO A 58 -14.39 1.29 17.87
N HIS A 59 -13.66 0.30 18.40
CA HIS A 59 -14.23 -0.63 19.38
C HIS A 59 -13.91 -0.29 20.84
N ASP A 60 -14.96 -0.06 21.62
CA ASP A 60 -14.91 0.07 23.09
C ASP A 60 -15.03 -1.27 23.86
N GLY A 61 -14.18 -2.27 23.55
CA GLY A 61 -14.06 -3.52 24.32
C GLY A 61 -14.46 -4.80 23.56
N PRO A 62 -15.26 -5.73 24.14
CA PRO A 62 -15.95 -6.78 23.39
C PRO A 62 -17.28 -6.25 22.81
N CYS A 63 -17.78 -6.81 21.70
CA CYS A 63 -18.96 -6.33 20.94
C CYS A 63 -20.33 -6.48 21.67
N THR A 64 -20.38 -6.29 22.98
CA THR A 64 -21.57 -6.39 23.85
C THR A 64 -22.33 -5.07 24.00
N GLY A 65 -21.69 -3.94 23.69
CA GLY A 65 -22.27 -2.60 23.69
C GLY A 65 -22.87 -2.16 22.34
N PRO A 66 -23.49 -0.97 22.28
CA PRO A 66 -23.83 -0.34 21.02
C PRO A 66 -22.58 -0.12 20.15
N LEU A 67 -22.78 0.01 18.86
CA LEU A 67 -21.78 0.49 17.92
C LEU A 67 -21.61 1.99 18.15
N HIS A 68 -20.46 2.38 18.72
CA HIS A 68 -20.01 3.76 18.77
C HIS A 68 -19.31 4.12 17.45
N GLY A 69 -19.52 5.34 16.98
CA GLY A 69 -18.86 5.81 15.76
C GLY A 69 -18.87 7.32 15.61
N THR A 70 -18.07 7.79 14.66
CA THR A 70 -17.98 9.17 14.24
C THR A 70 -18.07 9.28 12.72
N THR A 71 -18.52 10.42 12.23
CA THR A 71 -18.42 10.78 10.82
C THR A 71 -17.81 12.16 10.69
N ALA A 72 -16.86 12.31 9.77
CA ALA A 72 -16.32 13.60 9.38
C ALA A 72 -17.09 14.12 8.18
N VAL A 73 -17.64 15.32 8.31
CA VAL A 73 -18.44 15.98 7.28
C VAL A 73 -17.74 17.26 6.87
N TYR A 74 -17.56 17.48 5.57
CA TYR A 74 -16.95 18.67 4.99
C TYR A 74 -17.98 19.62 4.42
N PHE A 75 -17.79 20.91 4.69
CA PHE A 75 -18.56 21.99 4.12
C PHE A 75 -17.63 23.20 3.88
N PRO A 76 -17.44 23.63 2.62
CA PRO A 76 -16.38 24.57 2.27
C PRO A 76 -16.59 25.98 2.86
N PRO A 77 -15.51 26.79 2.96
CA PRO A 77 -15.61 28.18 3.42
C PRO A 77 -16.44 29.04 2.43
N GLY A 78 -17.10 30.08 2.97
CA GLY A 78 -18.02 30.95 2.21
C GLY A 78 -19.51 30.73 2.49
N VAL A 79 -19.81 29.82 3.43
CA VAL A 79 -21.15 29.50 3.93
C VAL A 79 -21.72 30.64 4.81
N PRO A 80 -23.06 30.89 4.82
CA PRO A 80 -23.68 31.87 5.71
C PRO A 80 -23.40 31.62 7.20
N GLU A 81 -23.26 32.69 7.99
CA GLU A 81 -23.21 32.58 9.44
C GLU A 81 -24.44 31.83 9.98
N HIS A 82 -24.21 30.93 10.93
CA HIS A 82 -25.22 30.05 11.55
C HIS A 82 -25.86 28.99 10.64
N ALA A 83 -25.20 28.57 9.55
CA ALA A 83 -25.62 27.36 8.85
C ALA A 83 -25.61 26.12 9.77
N GLU A 84 -26.62 25.28 9.61
CA GLU A 84 -26.80 24.01 10.30
C GLU A 84 -26.53 22.84 9.36
N LEU A 85 -25.88 21.81 9.88
CA LEU A 85 -25.63 20.53 9.23
C LEU A 85 -26.64 19.51 9.76
N GLU A 86 -27.56 19.04 8.92
CA GLU A 86 -28.45 17.92 9.25
C GLU A 86 -27.90 16.64 8.63
N TRP A 87 -27.56 15.67 9.47
CA TRP A 87 -26.99 14.38 9.07
C TRP A 87 -27.89 13.23 9.50
N ARG A 88 -27.79 12.09 8.81
CA ARG A 88 -28.52 10.86 9.18
C ARG A 88 -27.76 9.60 8.78
N ILE A 89 -28.00 8.53 9.51
CA ILE A 89 -27.55 7.18 9.18
C ILE A 89 -28.77 6.36 8.80
N LEU A 90 -28.67 5.71 7.64
CA LEU A 90 -29.67 4.87 7.01
C LEU A 90 -29.31 3.39 7.21
N GLY A 91 -30.23 2.61 7.78
CA GLY A 91 -30.19 1.15 7.80
C GLY A 91 -31.37 0.58 7.01
N GLY A 92 -31.12 -0.33 6.07
CA GLY A 92 -32.18 -0.82 5.16
C GLY A 92 -32.87 0.28 4.34
N GLY A 93 -32.17 1.41 4.11
CA GLY A 93 -32.70 2.60 3.43
C GLY A 93 -33.58 3.52 4.29
N GLN A 94 -33.77 3.23 5.58
CA GLN A 94 -34.55 4.08 6.51
C GLN A 94 -33.63 4.77 7.53
N PRO A 95 -33.89 6.03 7.92
CA PRO A 95 -33.11 6.69 8.98
C PRO A 95 -33.25 5.95 10.32
N ILE A 96 -32.12 5.42 10.81
CA ILE A 96 -32.01 4.80 12.14
C ILE A 96 -31.37 5.75 13.16
N ARG A 97 -30.60 6.75 12.69
CA ARG A 97 -30.07 7.88 13.47
C ARG A 97 -30.07 9.15 12.64
N SER A 98 -30.14 10.30 13.33
CA SER A 98 -30.03 11.63 12.73
C SER A 98 -29.71 12.67 13.78
N GLY A 99 -29.11 13.78 13.38
CA GLY A 99 -28.87 14.92 14.25
C GLY A 99 -28.69 16.22 13.48
N ILE A 100 -28.55 17.32 14.24
CA ILE A 100 -28.23 18.64 13.71
C ILE A 100 -27.00 19.16 14.46
N THR A 101 -26.03 19.69 13.70
CA THR A 101 -24.78 20.26 14.20
C THR A 101 -24.58 21.63 13.60
N VAL A 102 -24.17 22.62 14.39
CA VAL A 102 -23.85 23.97 13.87
C VAL A 102 -22.52 23.92 13.11
N VAL A 103 -22.46 24.51 11.92
CA VAL A 103 -21.22 24.63 11.15
C VAL A 103 -20.28 25.60 11.87
N GLN A 104 -19.09 25.12 12.24
CA GLN A 104 -18.08 25.89 13.00
C GLN A 104 -16.72 25.99 12.30
N ASN A 105 -16.37 24.97 11.51
CA ASN A 105 -15.14 24.85 10.74
C ASN A 105 -15.48 24.22 9.38
N GLU A 106 -14.50 24.09 8.49
CA GLU A 106 -14.67 23.42 7.18
C GLU A 106 -14.93 21.91 7.32
N VAL A 107 -14.43 21.29 8.39
CA VAL A 107 -14.70 19.89 8.75
C VAL A 107 -15.37 19.82 10.12
N MET A 108 -16.45 19.06 10.21
CA MET A 108 -17.21 18.80 11.43
C MET A 108 -17.21 17.30 11.71
N THR A 109 -16.68 16.90 12.87
CA THR A 109 -16.79 15.52 13.36
C THR A 109 -18.05 15.37 14.19
N VAL A 110 -18.90 14.39 13.87
CA VAL A 110 -20.14 14.12 14.61
C VAL A 110 -20.17 12.67 15.08
N GLY A 111 -20.48 12.47 16.37
CA GLY A 111 -20.62 11.14 16.98
C GLY A 111 -22.01 10.53 16.84
N PHE A 112 -22.09 9.20 16.82
CA PHE A 112 -23.34 8.43 16.77
C PHE A 112 -23.22 7.10 17.53
N ASP A 113 -24.35 6.64 18.07
CA ASP A 113 -24.46 5.35 18.78
C ASP A 113 -25.61 4.51 18.18
N ILE A 114 -25.33 3.31 17.66
CA ILE A 114 -26.35 2.40 17.09
C ILE A 114 -26.44 1.13 17.92
N ARG A 115 -27.64 0.74 18.39
CA ARG A 115 -27.78 -0.49 19.17
C ARG A 115 -27.64 -1.70 18.25
N ARG A 116 -27.05 -2.80 18.73
CA ARG A 116 -26.77 -4.00 17.92
C ARG A 116 -28.04 -4.65 17.33
N ASP A 117 -29.20 -4.46 17.98
CA ASP A 117 -30.52 -4.91 17.49
C ASP A 117 -31.12 -4.02 16.38
N GLU A 118 -30.57 -2.81 16.17
CA GLU A 118 -30.97 -1.88 15.10
C GLU A 118 -30.09 -2.02 13.85
N LEU A 119 -28.99 -2.77 13.93
CA LEU A 119 -28.12 -3.03 12.78
C LEU A 119 -28.86 -3.88 11.73
N PRO A 120 -28.85 -3.46 10.45
CA PRO A 120 -29.53 -4.19 9.38
C PRO A 120 -28.88 -5.56 9.19
N PRO A 121 -29.63 -6.59 8.71
CA PRO A 121 -29.12 -7.97 8.67
C PRO A 121 -27.84 -8.18 7.87
N ASP A 122 -27.60 -7.34 6.86
CA ASP A 122 -26.42 -7.33 5.97
C ASP A 122 -25.29 -6.40 6.44
N GLY A 123 -25.45 -5.77 7.61
CA GLY A 123 -24.50 -4.81 8.18
C GLY A 123 -24.34 -3.51 7.40
N LEU A 124 -25.10 -3.30 6.31
CA LEU A 124 -24.90 -2.16 5.41
C LEU A 124 -25.56 -0.90 5.95
N LEU A 125 -24.73 0.07 6.30
CA LEU A 125 -25.14 1.41 6.71
C LEU A 125 -24.77 2.43 5.63
N ARG A 126 -25.53 3.51 5.56
CA ARG A 126 -25.17 4.70 4.78
C ARG A 126 -25.29 5.93 5.63
N VAL A 127 -24.40 6.89 5.47
CA VAL A 127 -24.54 8.23 6.05
C VAL A 127 -24.59 9.27 4.94
N ASP A 128 -25.49 10.22 5.07
CA ASP A 128 -25.56 11.40 4.23
C ASP A 128 -25.88 12.63 5.10
N ALA A 129 -25.63 13.82 4.54
CA ALA A 129 -25.86 15.08 5.21
C ALA A 129 -26.38 16.14 4.23
N ARG A 130 -27.02 17.17 4.77
CA ARG A 130 -27.49 18.35 4.06
C ARG A 130 -27.23 19.61 4.87
N ALA A 131 -27.03 20.72 4.17
CA ALA A 131 -26.99 22.05 4.76
C ALA A 131 -28.40 22.64 4.88
N ARG A 132 -28.64 23.33 6.00
CA ARG A 132 -29.87 24.02 6.36
C ARG A 132 -29.50 25.42 6.83
N VAL A 133 -30.06 26.46 6.20
CA VAL A 133 -29.93 27.82 6.72
C VAL A 133 -31.15 28.14 7.59
N PRO A 134 -31.00 28.55 8.87
CA PRO A 134 -32.13 28.93 9.71
C PRO A 134 -32.96 30.05 9.07
N GLY A 135 -34.21 29.74 8.72
CA GLY A 135 -35.12 30.67 8.03
C GLY A 135 -34.84 30.87 6.52
N GLY A 136 -33.91 30.11 5.94
CA GLY A 136 -33.58 30.10 4.52
C GLY A 136 -33.80 28.74 3.87
N ASP A 137 -33.15 28.52 2.73
CA ASP A 137 -33.27 27.28 1.96
C ASP A 137 -32.60 26.08 2.65
N VAL A 138 -33.12 24.89 2.31
CA VAL A 138 -32.59 23.59 2.74
C VAL A 138 -32.14 22.84 1.50
N SER A 139 -30.87 22.43 1.48
CA SER A 139 -30.28 21.67 0.38
C SER A 139 -30.83 20.23 0.30
N GLY A 140 -30.56 19.57 -0.83
CA GLY A 140 -30.68 18.11 -0.92
C GLY A 140 -29.68 17.43 0.02
N TYR A 141 -29.87 16.13 0.25
CA TYR A 141 -28.81 15.32 0.86
C TYR A 141 -27.71 15.09 -0.20
N GLY A 142 -26.46 15.36 0.18
CA GLY A 142 -25.29 15.13 -0.66
C GLY A 142 -25.00 13.66 -0.90
N LYS A 143 -23.86 13.36 -1.53
CA LYS A 143 -23.44 11.99 -1.84
C LYS A 143 -23.35 11.14 -0.56
N SER A 144 -24.13 10.06 -0.48
CA SER A 144 -24.11 9.15 0.66
C SER A 144 -22.84 8.30 0.71
N TRP A 145 -22.17 8.26 1.84
CA TRP A 145 -21.10 7.32 2.14
C TRP A 145 -21.70 5.99 2.61
N SER A 146 -21.23 4.86 2.07
CA SER A 146 -21.65 3.52 2.50
C SER A 146 -20.55 2.85 3.30
N PHE A 147 -20.90 2.19 4.40
CA PHE A 147 -19.97 1.44 5.22
C PHE A 147 -20.66 0.17 5.73
N ARG A 148 -19.87 -0.85 6.11
CA ARG A 148 -20.39 -2.10 6.67
C ARG A 148 -19.85 -2.30 8.07
N VAL A 149 -20.69 -2.83 8.94
CA VAL A 149 -20.35 -3.15 10.33
C VAL A 149 -20.70 -4.59 10.63
N ASP A 150 -19.76 -5.31 11.25
CA ASP A 150 -19.97 -6.69 11.61
C ASP A 150 -20.99 -6.81 12.76
N ARG A 151 -21.89 -7.79 12.64
CA ARG A 151 -22.86 -8.14 13.68
C ARG A 151 -22.31 -9.24 14.59
N GLU A 152 -21.33 -10.00 14.13
CA GLU A 152 -20.73 -11.10 14.88
C GLU A 152 -19.60 -10.60 15.78
N CYS A 153 -19.75 -10.87 17.07
CA CYS A 153 -18.80 -10.46 18.12
C CYS A 153 -17.52 -11.30 18.17
N ARG A 154 -17.11 -11.91 17.04
CA ARG A 154 -16.00 -12.87 16.98
C ARG A 154 -14.68 -12.19 16.61
N PRO A 155 -13.53 -12.73 17.09
CA PRO A 155 -12.22 -12.23 16.69
C PRO A 155 -12.03 -12.22 15.17
N LEU A 156 -11.18 -11.32 14.69
CA LEU A 156 -10.66 -11.31 13.31
C LEU A 156 -9.51 -12.31 13.22
N HIS A 157 -9.76 -13.46 12.59
CA HIS A 157 -8.75 -14.50 12.45
C HIS A 157 -7.89 -14.21 11.21
N VAL A 158 -6.64 -13.83 11.44
CA VAL A 158 -5.65 -13.56 10.40
C VAL A 158 -4.64 -14.72 10.39
N VAL A 159 -4.38 -15.29 9.23
CA VAL A 159 -3.32 -16.29 9.02
C VAL A 159 -2.16 -15.63 8.29
N SER A 160 -0.91 -15.90 8.69
CA SER A 160 0.28 -15.57 7.89
C SER A 160 1.00 -16.83 7.44
N VAL A 161 1.30 -16.90 6.12
CA VAL A 161 2.09 -17.97 5.49
C VAL A 161 3.10 -17.36 4.54
N GLY A 162 4.35 -17.84 4.52
CA GLY A 162 5.41 -17.15 3.81
C GLY A 162 6.80 -17.45 4.34
N ASP A 163 7.74 -16.59 3.96
CA ASP A 163 9.15 -16.69 4.27
C ASP A 163 9.64 -15.70 5.34
N SER A 164 10.96 -15.57 5.45
CA SER A 164 11.69 -14.61 6.30
C SER A 164 11.15 -13.18 6.30
N VAL A 165 10.61 -12.69 5.18
CA VAL A 165 10.19 -11.29 5.09
C VAL A 165 8.86 -11.07 5.83
N LEU A 166 7.82 -11.87 5.55
CA LEU A 166 6.58 -11.84 6.34
C LEU A 166 6.79 -12.30 7.80
N TRP A 167 7.71 -13.26 8.05
CA TRP A 167 8.07 -13.72 9.41
C TRP A 167 8.68 -12.62 10.28
N GLY A 168 9.30 -11.59 9.68
CA GLY A 168 10.00 -10.56 10.44
C GLY A 168 11.22 -11.11 11.20
N GLN A 169 12.08 -11.87 10.51
CA GLN A 169 13.22 -12.56 11.14
C GLN A 169 14.07 -11.61 12.02
N SER A 170 14.29 -12.00 13.27
CA SER A 170 14.98 -11.22 14.34
C SER A 170 14.16 -10.13 15.03
N LEU A 171 12.86 -10.03 14.77
CA LEU A 171 11.92 -9.21 15.54
C LEU A 171 11.21 -10.05 16.61
N ASP A 172 10.73 -9.40 17.68
CA ASP A 172 9.73 -10.03 18.56
C ASP A 172 8.39 -10.14 17.82
N GLN A 173 7.55 -11.13 18.18
CA GLN A 173 6.29 -11.40 17.47
C GLN A 173 5.38 -10.17 17.37
N ASN A 174 5.30 -9.34 18.41
CA ASN A 174 4.48 -8.13 18.45
C ASN A 174 5.05 -6.93 17.65
N HIS A 175 6.11 -7.19 16.88
CA HIS A 175 6.74 -6.24 15.96
C HIS A 175 6.82 -6.80 14.52
N THR A 176 6.33 -8.02 14.26
CA THR A 176 6.27 -8.55 12.89
C THR A 176 5.22 -7.80 12.08
N PHE A 177 5.40 -7.77 10.76
CA PHE A 177 4.43 -7.13 9.86
C PHE A 177 3.03 -7.73 10.01
N ALA A 178 2.94 -9.06 10.13
CA ALA A 178 1.67 -9.76 10.25
C ALA A 178 0.91 -9.38 11.53
N ASP A 179 1.59 -9.24 12.67
CA ASP A 179 0.97 -8.83 13.94
C ASP A 179 0.51 -7.37 13.91
N LEU A 180 1.34 -6.48 13.35
CA LEU A 180 1.04 -5.07 13.23
C LEU A 180 -0.13 -4.81 12.28
N VAL A 181 -0.21 -5.54 11.15
CA VAL A 181 -1.35 -5.48 10.23
C VAL A 181 -2.60 -6.09 10.84
N ALA A 182 -2.51 -7.25 11.48
CA ALA A 182 -3.65 -7.88 12.14
C ALA A 182 -4.23 -6.95 13.22
N THR A 183 -3.38 -6.41 14.10
CA THR A 183 -3.75 -5.47 15.16
C THR A 183 -4.37 -4.18 14.60
N ALA A 184 -3.75 -3.56 13.60
CA ALA A 184 -4.26 -2.32 13.02
C ALA A 184 -5.58 -2.54 12.23
N LEU A 185 -5.73 -3.68 11.54
CA LEU A 185 -6.97 -4.03 10.86
C LEU A 185 -8.08 -4.32 11.88
N GLY A 186 -7.80 -5.10 12.91
CA GLY A 186 -8.71 -5.36 14.03
C GLY A 186 -9.24 -4.08 14.67
N ALA A 187 -8.35 -3.12 14.94
CA ALA A 187 -8.72 -1.80 15.44
C ALA A 187 -9.64 -1.01 14.48
N ARG A 188 -9.39 -1.06 13.16
CA ARG A 188 -10.23 -0.38 12.15
C ARG A 188 -11.61 -1.00 11.97
N VAL A 189 -11.71 -2.33 11.98
CA VAL A 189 -12.98 -3.06 11.78
C VAL A 189 -13.76 -3.24 13.08
N GLY A 190 -13.16 -2.86 14.21
CA GLY A 190 -13.72 -3.02 15.53
C GLY A 190 -13.85 -4.47 15.99
N ARG A 191 -12.81 -5.28 15.78
CA ARG A 191 -12.72 -6.69 16.23
C ARG A 191 -11.34 -6.96 16.83
N GLU A 192 -11.27 -7.73 17.92
CA GLU A 192 -9.99 -8.24 18.44
C GLU A 192 -9.34 -9.12 17.36
N ALA A 193 -8.09 -8.86 16.98
CA ALA A 193 -7.39 -9.67 15.99
C ALA A 193 -6.67 -10.85 16.64
N GLN A 194 -6.77 -12.02 16.03
CA GLN A 194 -6.02 -13.22 16.39
C GLN A 194 -5.18 -13.65 15.20
N LEU A 195 -3.86 -13.42 15.29
CA LEU A 195 -2.89 -13.89 14.32
C LEU A 195 -2.55 -15.37 14.57
N HIS A 196 -2.57 -16.16 13.50
CA HIS A 196 -2.11 -17.55 13.46
C HIS A 196 -0.96 -17.61 12.45
N ASP A 197 0.26 -17.52 12.95
CA ASP A 197 1.47 -17.40 12.12
C ASP A 197 2.13 -18.76 11.87
N TYR A 198 2.38 -19.07 10.59
CA TYR A 198 3.03 -20.29 10.12
C TYR A 198 4.27 -19.99 9.25
N THR A 199 4.68 -18.72 9.14
CA THR A 199 5.81 -18.28 8.31
C THR A 199 7.15 -18.86 8.79
N VAL A 200 8.05 -19.16 7.84
CA VAL A 200 9.38 -19.74 8.14
C VAL A 200 10.44 -19.22 7.18
N SER A 201 11.56 -18.71 7.70
CA SER A 201 12.72 -18.28 6.89
C SER A 201 13.17 -19.37 5.89
N GLY A 202 13.33 -18.99 4.63
CA GLY A 202 13.72 -19.88 3.55
C GLY A 202 12.57 -20.67 2.91
N ALA A 203 11.31 -20.45 3.31
CA ALA A 203 10.16 -21.04 2.66
C ALA A 203 10.13 -20.70 1.15
N THR A 204 9.86 -21.72 0.35
CA THR A 204 9.62 -21.60 -1.10
C THR A 204 8.12 -21.63 -1.36
N LEU A 205 7.68 -21.16 -2.53
CA LEU A 205 6.27 -21.33 -2.92
C LEU A 205 5.91 -22.80 -2.99
N ASP A 206 6.75 -23.62 -3.63
CA ASP A 206 6.43 -25.02 -3.87
C ASP A 206 7.68 -25.92 -3.92
N SER A 207 7.80 -26.84 -2.96
CA SER A 207 8.86 -27.85 -2.90
C SER A 207 8.26 -29.26 -2.99
N PRO A 208 8.14 -29.85 -4.20
CA PRO A 208 7.53 -31.17 -4.40
C PRO A 208 8.19 -32.29 -3.58
N SER A 209 9.47 -32.14 -3.22
CA SER A 209 10.20 -33.08 -2.36
C SER A 209 9.67 -33.16 -0.92
N LEU A 210 8.87 -32.18 -0.47
CA LEU A 210 8.20 -32.19 0.84
C LEU A 210 6.83 -32.89 0.80
N HIS A 211 6.28 -33.13 -0.40
CA HIS A 211 4.99 -33.79 -0.59
C HIS A 211 5.24 -35.30 -0.78
N PRO A 212 4.65 -36.17 0.06
CA PRO A 212 3.24 -36.13 0.43
C PRO A 212 2.95 -35.85 1.92
N ALA A 213 3.92 -35.41 2.71
CA ALA A 213 3.74 -35.20 4.15
C ALA A 213 4.60 -34.03 4.64
N CYS A 214 3.92 -32.92 4.95
CA CYS A 214 4.56 -31.69 5.36
C CYS A 214 5.50 -31.88 6.56
N PRO A 215 6.73 -31.31 6.51
CA PRO A 215 7.74 -31.56 7.52
C PRO A 215 7.36 -30.89 8.84
N THR A 216 7.53 -31.62 9.94
CA THR A 216 7.13 -31.18 11.30
C THR A 216 8.34 -31.07 12.23
N GLY A 217 8.44 -29.94 12.95
CA GLY A 217 9.42 -29.70 14.03
C GLY A 217 10.39 -28.54 13.74
N ASP A 218 11.09 -28.09 14.76
CA ASP A 218 11.81 -26.79 14.80
C ASP A 218 12.91 -26.58 13.73
N ASN A 219 13.37 -27.66 13.08
CA ASN A 219 14.38 -27.61 12.01
C ASN A 219 13.77 -27.84 10.60
N ALA A 220 12.44 -27.86 10.48
CA ALA A 220 11.74 -27.98 9.21
C ALA A 220 11.54 -26.61 8.54
N THR A 221 11.73 -26.56 7.23
CA THR A 221 11.33 -25.41 6.39
C THR A 221 10.17 -25.86 5.50
N PRO A 222 8.91 -25.78 5.96
CA PRO A 222 7.75 -26.07 5.14
C PRO A 222 7.60 -25.03 4.02
N ASP A 223 7.20 -25.48 2.82
CA ASP A 223 6.77 -24.58 1.75
C ASP A 223 5.42 -23.92 2.07
N VAL A 224 5.05 -22.90 1.30
CA VAL A 224 3.82 -22.11 1.54
C VAL A 224 2.56 -23.01 1.53
N PHE A 225 2.51 -24.05 0.69
CA PHE A 225 1.39 -24.99 0.69
C PHE A 225 1.32 -25.82 1.97
N CYS A 226 2.45 -26.26 2.51
CA CYS A 226 2.50 -26.97 3.78
C CYS A 226 2.08 -26.10 4.97
N GLN A 227 2.43 -24.81 4.95
CA GLN A 227 1.96 -23.85 5.94
C GLN A 227 0.43 -23.65 5.85
N LEU A 228 -0.12 -23.58 4.63
CA LEU A 228 -1.57 -23.53 4.39
C LEU A 228 -2.30 -24.81 4.84
N GLU A 229 -1.73 -26.00 4.62
CA GLU A 229 -2.29 -27.26 5.10
C GLU A 229 -2.34 -27.33 6.64
N GLN A 230 -1.29 -26.84 7.31
CA GLN A 230 -1.25 -26.71 8.77
C GLN A 230 -2.31 -25.72 9.27
N ALA A 231 -2.42 -24.54 8.66
CA ALA A 231 -3.46 -23.56 8.98
C ALA A 231 -4.88 -24.12 8.79
N ALA A 232 -5.13 -24.89 7.73
CA ALA A 232 -6.42 -25.53 7.46
C ALA A 232 -6.78 -26.55 8.54
N ALA A 233 -5.82 -27.41 8.92
CA ALA A 233 -6.01 -28.43 9.94
C ALA A 233 -6.30 -27.79 11.30
N ASP A 234 -5.56 -26.75 11.67
CA ASP A 234 -5.68 -26.05 12.95
C ASP A 234 -6.98 -25.26 13.06
N ALA A 235 -7.38 -24.53 12.02
CA ALA A 235 -8.66 -23.82 11.97
C ALA A 235 -9.85 -24.79 12.07
N THR A 236 -9.77 -25.93 11.39
CA THR A 236 -10.77 -27.01 11.47
C THR A 236 -10.83 -27.64 12.85
N ALA A 237 -9.69 -27.98 13.44
CA ALA A 237 -9.60 -28.63 14.75
C ALA A 237 -10.03 -27.72 15.90
N ARG A 238 -9.78 -26.41 15.79
CA ARG A 238 -10.13 -25.40 16.80
C ARG A 238 -11.50 -24.74 16.54
N GLY A 239 -12.10 -24.97 15.38
CA GLY A 239 -13.47 -24.55 15.06
C GLY A 239 -13.64 -23.05 14.77
N TYR A 240 -12.63 -22.39 14.20
CA TYR A 240 -12.71 -20.98 13.80
C TYR A 240 -12.65 -20.81 12.26
N PRO A 241 -13.41 -19.86 11.68
CA PRO A 241 -13.17 -19.40 10.31
C PRO A 241 -11.97 -18.46 10.27
N VAL A 242 -11.21 -18.49 9.19
CA VAL A 242 -10.18 -17.50 8.84
C VAL A 242 -10.87 -16.36 8.09
N ASP A 243 -10.53 -15.11 8.40
CA ASP A 243 -11.06 -13.92 7.73
C ASP A 243 -10.09 -13.39 6.64
N LEU A 244 -8.78 -13.42 6.94
CA LEU A 244 -7.72 -12.90 6.07
C LEU A 244 -6.51 -13.84 6.08
N VAL A 245 -5.92 -14.07 4.90
CA VAL A 245 -4.57 -14.62 4.75
C VAL A 245 -3.63 -13.51 4.27
N LEU A 246 -2.60 -13.23 5.05
CA LEU A 246 -1.41 -12.49 4.61
C LEU A 246 -0.41 -13.51 4.07
N MET A 247 0.16 -13.28 2.89
CA MET A 247 1.14 -14.21 2.32
C MET A 247 2.24 -13.58 1.49
N ASP A 248 3.36 -14.29 1.35
CA ASP A 248 4.45 -13.98 0.41
C ASP A 248 5.07 -15.26 -0.19
N GLY A 249 6.15 -15.11 -0.97
CA GLY A 249 6.93 -16.21 -1.51
C GLY A 249 7.76 -15.83 -2.74
N CYS A 250 8.22 -16.84 -3.49
CA CYS A 250 9.08 -16.75 -4.67
C CYS A 250 10.53 -16.27 -4.46
N LEU A 251 10.78 -15.40 -3.47
CA LEU A 251 12.11 -14.87 -3.17
C LEU A 251 13.15 -16.00 -3.05
N ASN A 252 12.81 -17.06 -2.32
CA ASN A 252 13.68 -18.20 -2.07
C ASN A 252 13.77 -19.16 -3.27
N ASP A 253 12.70 -19.31 -4.05
CA ASP A 253 12.64 -20.13 -5.27
C ASP A 253 13.65 -19.64 -6.34
N LEU A 254 13.89 -18.32 -6.40
CA LEU A 254 14.82 -17.68 -7.36
C LEU A 254 16.22 -17.38 -6.81
N ASP A 255 16.56 -17.86 -5.62
CA ASP A 255 17.84 -17.63 -4.94
C ASP A 255 18.21 -16.14 -4.74
N PRO A 256 17.93 -15.54 -3.57
CA PRO A 256 18.12 -14.11 -3.35
C PRO A 256 19.61 -13.70 -3.32
N PHE A 257 20.55 -14.63 -3.10
CA PHE A 257 21.96 -14.27 -2.94
C PHE A 257 22.75 -14.24 -4.25
N PHE A 258 22.43 -15.10 -5.22
CA PHE A 258 23.18 -15.21 -6.48
C PHE A 258 22.31 -15.34 -7.73
N GLY A 259 21.11 -15.91 -7.62
CA GLY A 259 20.15 -16.05 -8.73
C GLY A 259 19.53 -14.73 -9.13
N ILE A 260 18.75 -14.11 -8.25
CA ILE A 260 18.17 -12.78 -8.51
C ILE A 260 19.25 -11.74 -8.82
N PRO A 261 20.25 -11.45 -7.96
CA PRO A 261 21.20 -10.35 -8.22
C PRO A 261 22.14 -10.58 -9.41
N VAL A 262 22.61 -11.80 -9.65
CA VAL A 262 23.73 -12.06 -10.59
C VAL A 262 23.35 -12.99 -11.75
N GLY A 263 22.23 -13.72 -11.65
CA GLY A 263 21.80 -14.68 -12.67
C GLY A 263 22.72 -15.89 -12.83
N VAL A 264 23.57 -16.20 -11.85
CA VAL A 264 24.54 -17.31 -11.94
C VAL A 264 23.97 -18.65 -11.45
N THR A 265 22.88 -18.60 -10.67
CA THR A 265 22.17 -19.81 -10.25
C THR A 265 21.42 -20.39 -11.46
N PRO A 266 21.64 -21.66 -11.84
CA PRO A 266 20.98 -22.23 -13.00
C PRO A 266 19.45 -22.18 -12.85
N GLY A 267 18.74 -21.85 -13.94
CA GLY A 267 17.29 -21.61 -13.93
C GLY A 267 16.92 -20.12 -13.79
N THR A 268 17.86 -19.27 -13.37
CA THR A 268 17.66 -17.82 -13.13
C THR A 268 18.47 -16.90 -14.06
N GLN A 269 19.09 -17.44 -15.12
CA GLN A 269 19.86 -16.63 -16.08
C GLN A 269 18.98 -15.61 -16.83
N ASP A 270 17.81 -16.05 -17.29
CA ASP A 270 16.71 -15.19 -17.74
C ASP A 270 15.76 -15.00 -16.56
N LEU A 271 15.81 -13.82 -15.93
CA LEU A 271 15.01 -13.50 -14.76
C LEU A 271 13.51 -13.42 -15.09
N ALA A 272 13.15 -12.91 -16.27
CA ALA A 272 11.75 -12.81 -16.68
C ALA A 272 11.13 -14.17 -16.99
N ALA A 273 11.89 -15.11 -17.53
CA ALA A 273 11.46 -16.51 -17.65
C ALA A 273 11.33 -17.16 -16.27
N ALA A 274 12.32 -16.97 -15.39
CA ALA A 274 12.35 -17.58 -14.06
C ALA A 274 11.18 -17.11 -13.17
N VAL A 275 10.91 -15.81 -13.12
CA VAL A 275 9.78 -15.22 -12.36
C VAL A 275 8.44 -15.75 -12.85
N ARG A 276 8.20 -15.82 -14.16
CA ARG A 276 6.95 -16.38 -14.69
C ARG A 276 6.80 -17.87 -14.32
N ARG A 277 7.89 -18.63 -14.38
CA ARG A 277 7.89 -20.07 -14.10
C ARG A 277 7.64 -20.35 -12.61
N GLU A 278 8.52 -19.90 -11.72
CA GLU A 278 8.42 -20.20 -10.28
C GLU A 278 7.36 -19.36 -9.56
N CYS A 279 7.38 -18.02 -9.72
CA CYS A 279 6.41 -17.16 -9.02
C CYS A 279 5.00 -17.34 -9.57
N GLY A 280 4.87 -17.53 -10.89
CA GLY A 280 3.57 -17.59 -11.57
C GLY A 280 2.94 -18.96 -11.61
N GLY A 281 3.74 -20.03 -11.51
CA GLY A 281 3.25 -21.40 -11.65
C GLY A 281 2.76 -21.72 -13.07
N VAL A 282 3.46 -21.18 -14.08
CA VAL A 282 3.20 -21.47 -15.51
C VAL A 282 3.94 -22.73 -15.97
N GLY A 283 4.65 -23.39 -15.05
CA GLY A 283 5.37 -24.65 -15.22
C GLY A 283 6.46 -24.81 -14.16
N ALA A 284 7.11 -25.97 -14.14
CA ALA A 284 8.31 -26.24 -13.36
C ALA A 284 9.41 -26.79 -14.28
N GLU A 285 10.68 -26.58 -13.94
CA GLU A 285 11.76 -27.37 -14.52
C GLU A 285 11.62 -28.83 -14.05
N SER A 286 11.73 -29.80 -14.97
CA SER A 286 11.54 -31.22 -14.64
C SER A 286 12.63 -31.80 -13.72
N GLU A 287 13.78 -31.15 -13.67
CA GLU A 287 14.86 -31.40 -12.71
C GLU A 287 15.24 -30.04 -12.11
N ASN A 288 15.32 -29.94 -10.78
CA ASN A 288 15.68 -28.70 -10.11
C ASN A 288 17.11 -28.26 -10.54
N PRO A 289 17.26 -27.15 -11.30
CA PRO A 289 18.53 -26.73 -11.86
C PRO A 289 19.50 -26.21 -10.78
N ALA A 290 18.98 -25.83 -9.62
CA ALA A 290 19.72 -25.38 -8.44
C ALA A 290 19.98 -26.50 -7.40
N ALA A 291 19.61 -27.76 -7.65
CA ALA A 291 19.75 -28.85 -6.66
C ALA A 291 21.19 -29.04 -6.11
N SER A 292 22.22 -28.65 -6.88
CA SER A 292 23.63 -28.83 -6.54
C SER A 292 24.43 -27.55 -6.25
N VAL A 293 23.82 -26.35 -6.21
CA VAL A 293 24.59 -25.13 -5.83
C VAL A 293 25.09 -25.23 -4.39
N PRO A 294 26.37 -24.90 -4.09
CA PRO A 294 26.97 -25.20 -2.78
C PRO A 294 26.62 -24.22 -1.65
N TYR A 295 25.79 -23.20 -1.88
CA TYR A 295 25.43 -22.17 -0.88
C TYR A 295 23.99 -22.30 -0.38
N PHE A 296 23.64 -21.61 0.72
CA PHE A 296 22.29 -21.63 1.30
C PHE A 296 21.32 -20.94 0.35
N SER A 297 20.34 -21.68 -0.14
CA SER A 297 19.35 -21.18 -1.09
C SER A 297 18.12 -22.09 -1.08
N GLY A 298 16.93 -21.51 -0.87
CA GLY A 298 15.66 -22.26 -0.91
C GLY A 298 15.39 -22.87 -2.29
N ALA A 299 15.97 -22.30 -3.35
CA ALA A 299 15.98 -22.81 -4.72
C ALA A 299 16.46 -24.27 -4.82
N ARG A 300 17.24 -24.80 -3.86
CA ARG A 300 17.58 -26.24 -3.81
C ARG A 300 16.38 -27.15 -3.53
N LEU A 301 15.34 -26.61 -2.91
CA LEU A 301 14.15 -27.31 -2.45
C LEU A 301 12.95 -27.02 -3.36
N GLY A 302 12.74 -25.76 -3.75
CA GLY A 302 11.55 -25.32 -4.49
C GLY A 302 11.79 -25.04 -5.97
N TYR A 303 11.20 -25.90 -6.82
CA TYR A 303 11.00 -25.76 -8.27
C TYR A 303 9.72 -26.55 -8.63
N GLY A 304 8.61 -26.31 -7.91
CA GLY A 304 7.41 -27.15 -8.00
C GLY A 304 6.34 -26.71 -9.00
N GLY A 305 6.35 -25.43 -9.39
CA GLY A 305 5.52 -24.92 -10.47
C GLY A 305 4.03 -24.73 -10.17
N ARG A 306 3.56 -24.91 -8.92
CA ARG A 306 2.21 -24.45 -8.52
C ARG A 306 2.09 -22.92 -8.44
N GLY A 307 3.15 -22.25 -7.97
CA GLY A 307 3.28 -20.79 -7.93
C GLY A 307 2.21 -20.06 -7.09
N MET A 308 2.23 -18.72 -7.17
CA MET A 308 1.40 -17.84 -6.36
C MET A 308 -0.10 -17.98 -6.66
N ARG A 309 -0.48 -18.23 -7.92
CA ARG A 309 -1.88 -18.45 -8.33
C ARG A 309 -2.52 -19.60 -7.56
N GLU A 310 -1.84 -20.73 -7.44
CA GLU A 310 -2.38 -21.89 -6.72
C GLU A 310 -2.26 -21.73 -5.21
N ALA A 311 -1.24 -21.03 -4.73
CA ALA A 311 -1.10 -20.69 -3.31
C ALA A 311 -2.25 -19.78 -2.84
N MET A 312 -2.61 -18.75 -3.61
CA MET A 312 -3.81 -17.93 -3.38
C MET A 312 -5.11 -18.74 -3.41
N GLN A 313 -5.25 -19.68 -4.37
CA GLN A 313 -6.42 -20.57 -4.42
C GLN A 313 -6.48 -21.53 -3.23
N ALA A 314 -5.35 -21.99 -2.71
CA ALA A 314 -5.28 -22.83 -1.51
C ALA A 314 -5.60 -22.00 -0.24
N ALA A 315 -5.08 -20.79 -0.14
CA ALA A 315 -5.41 -19.83 0.92
C ALA A 315 -6.92 -19.53 0.98
N HIS A 316 -7.56 -19.28 -0.16
CA HIS A 316 -9.01 -19.05 -0.21
C HIS A 316 -9.86 -20.31 0.08
N ARG A 317 -9.26 -21.51 0.10
CA ARG A 317 -9.95 -22.76 0.51
C ARG A 317 -9.86 -23.05 2.01
N LEU A 318 -9.16 -22.23 2.81
CA LEU A 318 -9.16 -22.36 4.27
C LEU A 318 -10.59 -22.21 4.83
N PRO A 319 -10.88 -22.77 6.02
CA PRO A 319 -12.18 -22.60 6.69
C PRO A 319 -12.57 -21.13 6.75
N GLY A 320 -13.81 -20.79 6.37
CA GLY A 320 -14.28 -19.39 6.29
C GLY A 320 -14.15 -18.74 4.91
N ALA A 321 -13.42 -19.36 3.96
CA ALA A 321 -13.14 -18.79 2.63
C ALA A 321 -12.51 -17.38 2.70
N PRO A 322 -11.36 -17.23 3.39
CA PRO A 322 -10.79 -15.93 3.72
C PRO A 322 -10.42 -15.12 2.49
N LYS A 323 -10.36 -13.80 2.66
CA LYS A 323 -9.73 -12.92 1.67
C LYS A 323 -8.22 -13.11 1.71
N VAL A 324 -7.53 -12.89 0.59
CA VAL A 324 -6.10 -13.21 0.44
C VAL A 324 -5.35 -11.96 -0.01
N LEU A 325 -4.34 -11.56 0.77
CA LEU A 325 -3.45 -10.45 0.46
C LEU A 325 -2.03 -11.00 0.30
N ALA A 326 -1.54 -11.07 -0.94
CA ALA A 326 -0.18 -11.52 -1.24
C ALA A 326 0.75 -10.31 -1.40
N GLY A 327 1.64 -10.08 -0.44
CA GLY A 327 2.64 -9.02 -0.53
C GLY A 327 3.91 -9.48 -1.24
N ASP A 328 4.44 -8.62 -2.10
CA ASP A 328 5.70 -8.84 -2.79
C ASP A 328 6.86 -8.23 -1.98
N TYR A 329 7.11 -8.74 -0.78
CA TYR A 329 7.90 -8.05 0.25
C TYR A 329 9.43 -8.13 0.07
N PHE A 330 10.16 -7.00 0.18
CA PHE A 330 11.61 -6.96 -0.04
C PHE A 330 12.46 -6.22 1.00
N HIS A 331 13.72 -6.65 1.10
CA HIS A 331 14.75 -6.08 1.96
C HIS A 331 15.79 -5.29 1.14
N GLY A 332 15.92 -3.98 1.38
CA GLY A 332 16.83 -3.11 0.63
C GLY A 332 18.25 -3.09 1.22
N TYR A 333 19.14 -3.93 0.72
CA TYR A 333 20.56 -3.88 1.09
C TYR A 333 21.25 -2.57 0.61
N ASP A 334 22.02 -1.94 1.50
CA ASP A 334 22.28 -0.48 1.49
C ASP A 334 23.21 0.07 0.38
N ALA A 335 23.39 1.39 0.36
CA ALA A 335 23.48 2.19 -0.83
C ALA A 335 24.85 2.87 -1.05
N GLY A 336 25.51 2.55 -2.18
CA GLY A 336 26.58 3.36 -2.77
C GLY A 336 27.89 2.63 -3.10
N ARG A 337 27.90 1.29 -3.12
CA ARG A 337 29.12 0.49 -3.35
C ARG A 337 28.98 -0.68 -4.33
N VAL A 338 27.87 -0.78 -5.04
CA VAL A 338 27.52 -1.97 -5.83
C VAL A 338 27.37 -1.63 -7.32
N PRO A 339 27.81 -2.52 -8.25
CA PRO A 339 27.62 -2.33 -9.67
C PRO A 339 26.14 -2.14 -10.05
N GLN A 340 25.86 -1.07 -10.80
CA GLN A 340 24.52 -0.66 -11.23
C GLN A 340 23.67 -1.80 -11.82
N GLY A 341 24.27 -2.71 -12.59
CA GLY A 341 23.57 -3.85 -13.18
C GLY A 341 22.98 -4.86 -12.19
N LEU A 342 23.51 -4.94 -10.96
CA LEU A 342 22.96 -5.81 -9.91
C LEU A 342 21.72 -5.17 -9.25
N THR A 343 21.74 -3.84 -9.05
CA THR A 343 20.58 -3.06 -8.58
C THR A 343 19.43 -3.08 -9.60
N GLN A 344 19.76 -2.96 -10.89
CA GLN A 344 18.78 -3.05 -11.98
C GLN A 344 18.07 -4.40 -12.01
N ARG A 345 18.80 -5.50 -11.79
CA ARG A 345 18.23 -6.86 -11.82
C ARG A 345 17.32 -7.15 -10.62
N TRP A 346 17.62 -6.59 -9.45
CA TRP A 346 16.70 -6.61 -8.30
C TRP A 346 15.43 -5.80 -8.56
N SER A 347 15.55 -4.58 -9.11
CA SER A 347 14.39 -3.75 -9.44
C SER A 347 13.51 -4.42 -10.52
N GLU A 348 14.15 -5.09 -11.49
CA GLU A 348 13.48 -5.92 -12.48
C GLU A 348 12.74 -7.10 -11.83
N PHE A 349 13.34 -7.79 -10.85
CA PHE A 349 12.66 -8.87 -10.11
C PHE A 349 11.37 -8.36 -9.46
N VAL A 350 11.45 -7.33 -8.62
CA VAL A 350 10.30 -6.69 -7.95
C VAL A 350 9.17 -6.35 -8.93
N ARG A 351 9.52 -5.68 -10.04
CA ARG A 351 8.53 -5.27 -11.06
C ARG A 351 7.86 -6.49 -11.74
N LEU A 352 8.58 -7.60 -11.88
CA LEU A 352 8.07 -8.83 -12.50
C LEU A 352 7.27 -9.70 -11.51
N SER A 353 7.72 -9.85 -10.27
CA SER A 353 7.01 -10.63 -9.24
C SER A 353 5.69 -9.96 -8.86
N GLY A 354 5.68 -8.64 -8.67
CA GLY A 354 4.45 -7.88 -8.41
C GLY A 354 3.44 -7.94 -9.58
N GLU A 355 3.91 -7.92 -10.83
CA GLU A 355 3.04 -8.18 -12.01
C GLU A 355 2.46 -9.59 -11.97
N VAL A 356 3.28 -10.60 -11.70
CA VAL A 356 2.83 -12.00 -11.60
C VAL A 356 1.84 -12.21 -10.46
N PHE A 357 2.03 -11.58 -9.30
CA PHE A 357 1.10 -11.65 -8.17
C PHE A 357 -0.22 -10.94 -8.49
N ARG A 358 -0.19 -9.81 -9.21
CA ARG A 358 -1.41 -9.14 -9.69
C ARG A 358 -2.17 -10.01 -10.71
N GLN A 359 -1.48 -10.61 -11.67
CA GLN A 359 -2.08 -11.55 -12.63
C GLN A 359 -2.71 -12.76 -11.90
N ALA A 360 -1.98 -13.36 -10.95
CA ALA A 360 -2.48 -14.44 -10.11
C ALA A 360 -3.75 -14.03 -9.35
N ALA A 361 -3.77 -12.87 -8.70
CA ALA A 361 -4.95 -12.36 -8.01
C ALA A 361 -6.14 -12.14 -8.96
N THR A 362 -5.90 -11.55 -10.14
CA THR A 362 -6.93 -11.38 -11.18
C THR A 362 -7.53 -12.71 -11.63
N GLU A 363 -6.70 -13.73 -11.85
CA GLU A 363 -7.16 -15.07 -12.23
C GLU A 363 -7.92 -15.78 -11.11
N VAL A 364 -7.48 -15.65 -9.86
CA VAL A 364 -8.22 -16.19 -8.69
C VAL A 364 -9.57 -15.51 -8.54
N ASN A 365 -9.64 -14.18 -8.69
CA ASN A 365 -10.89 -13.42 -8.65
C ASN A 365 -11.85 -13.82 -9.78
N ALA A 366 -11.33 -13.98 -11.00
CA ALA A 366 -12.12 -14.43 -12.15
C ALA A 366 -12.67 -15.87 -11.94
N ALA A 367 -11.89 -16.75 -11.31
CA ALA A 367 -12.32 -18.11 -10.99
C ALA A 367 -13.32 -18.18 -9.82
N ALA A 368 -13.21 -17.27 -8.83
CA ALA A 368 -14.14 -17.16 -7.72
C ALA A 368 -15.48 -16.49 -8.09
N GLY A 369 -15.48 -15.61 -9.10
CA GLY A 369 -16.64 -14.80 -9.46
C GLY A 369 -16.88 -13.58 -8.54
N GLU A 370 -15.98 -13.34 -7.60
CA GLU A 370 -15.93 -12.16 -6.72
C GLU A 370 -14.47 -11.77 -6.46
N VAL A 371 -14.24 -10.59 -5.88
CA VAL A 371 -12.89 -10.18 -5.46
C VAL A 371 -12.54 -10.84 -4.13
N VAL A 372 -11.71 -11.89 -4.18
CA VAL A 372 -11.23 -12.66 -3.02
C VAL A 372 -9.74 -12.44 -2.73
N ALA A 373 -8.96 -12.09 -3.74
CA ALA A 373 -7.51 -11.95 -3.68
C ALA A 373 -7.06 -10.58 -4.19
N ALA A 374 -5.99 -10.07 -3.61
CA ALA A 374 -5.27 -8.89 -4.08
C ALA A 374 -3.76 -9.12 -3.89
N ALA A 375 -2.97 -8.64 -4.84
CA ALA A 375 -1.57 -8.38 -4.55
C ALA A 375 -1.48 -7.10 -3.71
N ALA A 376 -0.53 -7.07 -2.78
CA ALA A 376 -0.05 -5.87 -2.13
C ALA A 376 1.40 -5.63 -2.54
N ASP A 377 1.80 -4.36 -2.48
CA ASP A 377 3.16 -3.97 -2.78
C ASP A 377 4.19 -4.49 -1.78
N GLY A 378 5.45 -4.27 -2.11
CA GLY A 378 6.55 -4.70 -1.27
C GLY A 378 6.82 -3.84 -0.03
N LEU A 379 7.30 -4.54 0.99
CA LEU A 379 8.29 -4.00 1.94
C LEU A 379 9.50 -3.46 1.19
N PHE A 380 10.06 -2.39 1.74
CA PHE A 380 11.43 -1.94 1.47
C PHE A 380 12.01 -1.43 2.78
N THR A 381 12.83 -2.22 3.46
CA THR A 381 13.64 -1.74 4.59
C THR A 381 14.94 -1.11 4.10
N GLN A 382 15.48 -0.15 4.86
CA GLN A 382 16.84 0.36 4.65
C GLN A 382 17.77 -0.09 5.79
N ASP A 383 18.82 -0.84 5.43
CA ASP A 383 19.96 -1.10 6.32
C ASP A 383 20.69 0.20 6.67
N ALA A 384 21.25 0.30 7.89
CA ALA A 384 22.18 1.39 8.22
C ALA A 384 23.43 0.87 8.89
N VAL A 385 24.57 1.45 8.51
CA VAL A 385 25.89 1.06 9.02
C VAL A 385 26.50 2.17 9.86
N GLN A 386 26.66 1.94 11.17
CA GLN A 386 27.70 2.61 11.95
C GLN A 386 28.90 1.69 12.16
N ALA A 387 30.02 2.08 11.53
CA ALA A 387 31.41 1.74 11.86
C ALA A 387 31.84 0.25 11.94
N GLY A 388 32.52 -0.22 10.88
CA GLY A 388 33.74 -1.03 11.04
C GLY A 388 33.71 -2.51 10.66
N ASP A 389 33.64 -2.81 9.35
CA ASP A 389 33.90 -4.13 8.71
C ASP A 389 32.94 -5.30 9.09
N ARG A 390 32.24 -6.01 8.18
CA ARG A 390 32.56 -6.37 6.78
C ARG A 390 31.29 -6.64 5.90
N ARG A 391 31.28 -6.07 4.67
CA ARG A 391 30.80 -6.55 3.32
C ARG A 391 29.64 -7.58 3.16
N PRO A 392 28.88 -7.58 2.02
CA PRO A 392 28.49 -6.48 1.10
C PRO A 392 27.03 -6.49 0.54
N GLY A 393 26.50 -5.32 0.14
CA GLY A 393 25.31 -5.11 -0.74
C GLY A 393 25.04 -3.61 -1.04
N MET A 394 23.91 -3.16 -1.64
CA MET A 394 23.39 -3.39 -3.03
C MET A 394 22.71 -2.18 -3.77
N ASN A 395 22.59 -0.98 -3.21
CA ASN A 395 21.79 0.17 -3.72
C ASN A 395 22.69 1.40 -4.12
N PRO A 396 22.27 2.63 -4.52
CA PRO A 396 21.16 3.13 -5.35
C PRO A 396 21.63 3.90 -6.62
N LEU A 397 21.21 3.59 -7.85
CA LEU A 397 21.11 4.63 -8.90
C LEU A 397 20.20 4.15 -10.05
N GLY A 398 19.01 4.75 -10.13
CA GLY A 398 17.93 4.35 -11.04
C GLY A 398 17.15 3.19 -10.44
N ASP A 399 16.13 3.52 -9.64
CA ASP A 399 15.32 2.53 -8.92
C ASP A 399 13.88 3.07 -8.75
N GLU A 400 12.93 2.28 -9.26
CA GLU A 400 11.48 2.52 -9.19
C GLU A 400 10.99 2.62 -7.73
N ALA A 401 11.69 1.93 -6.82
CA ALA A 401 11.44 2.00 -5.39
C ALA A 401 11.77 3.38 -4.78
N ILE A 402 12.38 4.35 -5.48
CA ILE A 402 12.52 5.72 -4.95
C ILE A 402 11.15 6.38 -4.75
N SER A 403 10.20 6.16 -5.66
CA SER A 403 8.82 6.66 -5.55
C SER A 403 8.07 6.06 -4.36
N LEU A 404 8.13 4.74 -4.21
CA LEU A 404 7.49 4.02 -3.10
C LEU A 404 8.20 4.27 -1.77
N ARG A 405 9.53 4.48 -1.78
CA ARG A 405 10.27 5.02 -0.63
C ARG A 405 9.81 6.45 -0.34
N GLN A 406 9.52 7.33 -1.30
CA GLN A 406 9.05 8.68 -0.98
C GLN A 406 7.61 8.70 -0.43
N LEU A 407 6.75 7.76 -0.82
CA LEU A 407 5.47 7.47 -0.15
C LEU A 407 5.63 7.07 1.33
N ALA A 408 6.55 6.15 1.56
CA ALA A 408 6.73 5.46 2.84
C ALA A 408 7.86 6.04 3.71
N CYS A 409 8.61 7.03 3.21
CA CYS A 409 9.80 7.68 3.78
C CYS A 409 9.99 9.08 3.18
N PRO A 410 9.05 10.04 3.37
CA PRO A 410 9.22 11.41 2.86
C PRO A 410 10.45 12.13 3.46
N LYS A 411 10.94 11.67 4.61
CA LYS A 411 12.29 11.95 5.12
C LYS A 411 12.95 10.64 5.60
N PRO A 412 14.23 10.39 5.29
CA PRO A 412 15.00 9.35 5.96
C PRO A 412 14.99 9.58 7.48
N GLY A 413 14.68 8.55 8.26
CA GLY A 413 14.57 8.66 9.72
C GLY A 413 13.20 9.01 10.31
N GLU A 414 12.12 9.12 9.50
CA GLU A 414 10.78 9.53 9.97
C GLU A 414 9.78 8.38 10.14
N LEU A 415 10.07 7.22 9.52
CA LEU A 415 9.35 5.94 9.57
C LEU A 415 10.40 4.78 9.55
N PRO A 416 10.10 3.52 9.89
CA PRO A 416 11.13 2.55 10.31
C PRO A 416 11.57 1.58 9.23
N GLN A 417 10.76 1.46 8.18
CA GLN A 417 11.27 1.15 6.84
C GLN A 417 12.36 2.14 6.38
N CYS A 418 12.45 3.31 7.01
CA CYS A 418 13.49 4.34 6.84
C CYS A 418 14.42 4.49 8.07
N LEU A 419 14.38 3.54 9.02
CA LEU A 419 15.31 3.50 10.15
C LEU A 419 16.03 2.15 10.24
N THR A 420 17.09 2.22 11.03
CA THR A 420 18.23 1.32 10.99
C THR A 420 17.87 -0.08 11.47
N VAL A 421 18.25 -1.14 10.75
CA VAL A 421 18.38 -2.48 11.38
C VAL A 421 19.39 -2.36 12.53
N PRO A 422 18.99 -2.63 13.78
CA PRO A 422 19.87 -2.44 14.90
C PRO A 422 20.81 -3.64 15.06
N THR A 423 22.00 -3.56 14.47
CA THR A 423 23.14 -4.34 14.99
C THR A 423 23.67 -3.79 16.33
N ALA A 424 23.11 -2.67 16.82
CA ALA A 424 23.50 -2.02 18.09
C ALA A 424 22.43 -1.08 18.74
N GLY A 425 21.13 -1.26 18.50
CA GLY A 425 20.08 -0.34 18.99
C GLY A 425 18.73 -1.01 19.36
N PRO A 426 17.75 -0.27 19.89
CA PRO A 426 16.38 -0.76 20.05
C PRO A 426 15.65 -0.76 18.68
N PRO A 427 14.70 -1.68 18.44
CA PRO A 427 13.85 -1.66 17.25
C PRO A 427 12.92 -0.44 17.25
N ASP A 428 12.66 0.14 16.08
CA ASP A 428 11.72 1.23 15.91
C ASP A 428 10.32 0.70 15.55
N THR A 429 9.52 0.59 16.60
CA THR A 429 8.19 -0.03 16.57
C THR A 429 7.10 0.92 16.05
N ASP A 430 7.31 2.22 16.22
CA ASP A 430 6.23 3.21 16.20
C ASP A 430 5.76 3.53 14.78
N GLY A 431 6.66 3.40 13.81
CA GLY A 431 6.31 3.47 12.41
C GLY A 431 6.31 2.13 11.67
N ALA A 432 6.72 1.01 12.29
CA ALA A 432 6.45 -0.33 11.76
C ALA A 432 4.91 -0.52 11.80
N ARG A 433 4.28 0.03 12.85
CA ARG A 433 2.85 0.30 12.90
C ARG A 433 2.38 1.21 11.76
N ARG A 434 2.99 2.38 11.52
CA ARG A 434 2.63 3.27 10.39
C ARG A 434 2.81 2.63 9.02
N TYR A 435 3.71 1.66 8.89
CA TYR A 435 3.91 0.85 7.69
C TYR A 435 2.79 -0.17 7.50
N ALA A 436 2.44 -0.91 8.55
CA ALA A 436 1.24 -1.75 8.56
C ALA A 436 -0.03 -0.93 8.25
N GLU A 437 -0.17 0.26 8.83
CA GLU A 437 -1.25 1.21 8.52
C GLU A 437 -1.26 1.69 7.06
N ALA A 438 -0.09 1.76 6.41
CA ALA A 438 0.03 2.05 4.98
C ALA A 438 -0.45 0.88 4.11
N PHE A 439 -0.29 -0.38 4.56
CA PHE A 439 -0.87 -1.54 3.86
C PHE A 439 -2.37 -1.56 3.92
N LEU A 440 -2.94 -1.11 5.03
CA LEU A 440 -4.36 -0.87 5.19
C LEU A 440 -4.87 0.33 4.36
N LEU A 441 -4.04 0.99 3.53
CA LEU A 441 -4.52 1.90 2.49
C LEU A 441 -4.92 1.16 1.21
N ASN A 442 -4.57 -0.12 1.05
CA ASN A 442 -4.99 -0.91 -0.11
C ASN A 442 -6.54 -0.94 -0.16
N PRO A 443 -7.16 -0.45 -1.25
CA PRO A 443 -8.61 -0.23 -1.28
C PRO A 443 -9.41 -1.53 -1.16
N ARG A 444 -8.81 -2.69 -1.46
CA ARG A 444 -9.45 -4.01 -1.30
C ARG A 444 -9.66 -4.38 0.16
N LEU A 445 -8.76 -3.99 1.07
CA LEU A 445 -8.96 -4.22 2.50
C LEU A 445 -10.15 -3.41 3.03
N SER A 446 -10.28 -2.15 2.62
CA SER A 446 -11.45 -1.32 2.96
C SER A 446 -12.74 -1.85 2.34
N GLU A 447 -12.70 -2.39 1.11
CA GLU A 447 -13.84 -3.03 0.44
C GLU A 447 -14.29 -4.31 1.15
N TRP A 448 -13.34 -5.19 1.50
CA TRP A 448 -13.62 -6.48 2.13
C TRP A 448 -14.11 -6.35 3.57
N PHE A 449 -13.50 -5.46 4.35
CA PHE A 449 -13.76 -5.35 5.79
C PHE A 449 -14.57 -4.10 6.18
N GLY A 450 -14.98 -3.28 5.21
CA GLY A 450 -16.00 -2.24 5.41
C GLY A 450 -15.54 -0.96 6.10
N SER A 451 -14.24 -0.76 6.32
CA SER A 451 -13.64 0.32 7.13
C SER A 451 -13.75 1.74 6.56
N GLY A 452 -14.61 1.95 5.55
CA GLY A 452 -14.74 3.23 4.85
C GLY A 452 -13.63 3.48 3.81
N GLY A 453 -14.02 4.04 2.67
CA GLY A 453 -13.09 4.49 1.63
C GLY A 453 -13.81 4.74 0.29
N PRO A 454 -13.27 5.60 -0.59
CA PRO A 454 -13.79 5.74 -1.94
C PRO A 454 -13.58 4.44 -2.73
N VAL A 455 -14.67 3.85 -3.24
CA VAL A 455 -14.63 2.64 -4.06
C VAL A 455 -14.49 2.97 -5.55
N GLY A 456 -13.55 2.30 -6.23
CA GLY A 456 -13.25 2.47 -7.65
C GLY A 456 -11.75 2.70 -7.91
N ALA A 457 -11.38 2.92 -9.17
CA ALA A 457 -9.98 3.13 -9.58
C ALA A 457 -9.38 4.46 -9.09
N GLY A 458 -10.21 5.43 -8.67
CA GLY A 458 -9.80 6.75 -8.14
C GLY A 458 -9.22 7.70 -9.17
N PHE A 459 -8.36 7.24 -10.06
CA PHE A 459 -7.80 8.03 -11.15
C PHE A 459 -7.78 7.24 -12.46
N SER A 460 -7.51 7.94 -13.56
CA SER A 460 -7.35 7.36 -14.89
C SER A 460 -6.09 7.87 -15.56
N ALA A 461 -5.58 7.08 -16.52
CA ALA A 461 -4.50 7.48 -17.40
C ALA A 461 -5.05 7.65 -18.83
N SER A 462 -4.64 8.71 -19.51
CA SER A 462 -5.03 8.99 -20.90
C SER A 462 -4.64 7.88 -21.90
N ARG A 463 -3.60 7.09 -21.60
CA ARG A 463 -3.05 6.00 -22.42
C ARG A 463 -2.37 4.98 -21.51
N THR A 464 -2.40 3.69 -21.88
CA THR A 464 -1.65 2.61 -21.20
C THR A 464 -0.58 1.95 -22.07
N ALA A 465 -0.35 2.45 -23.29
CA ALA A 465 0.76 2.05 -24.15
C ALA A 465 1.37 3.30 -24.80
N VAL A 466 2.67 3.53 -24.63
CA VAL A 466 3.37 4.74 -25.07
C VAL A 466 4.84 4.51 -25.44
N HIS A 467 5.31 5.19 -26.49
CA HIS A 467 6.74 5.29 -26.79
C HIS A 467 7.48 6.10 -25.73
N ALA A 468 8.71 5.70 -25.40
CA ALA A 468 9.58 6.44 -24.50
C ALA A 468 9.67 7.96 -24.82
N GLY A 469 9.59 8.79 -23.79
CA GLY A 469 9.54 10.26 -23.86
C GLY A 469 8.15 10.86 -24.13
N THR A 470 7.12 10.05 -24.34
CA THR A 470 5.75 10.53 -24.60
C THR A 470 4.99 10.83 -23.30
N PRO A 471 4.46 12.04 -23.09
CA PRO A 471 3.67 12.35 -21.89
C PRO A 471 2.33 11.60 -21.82
N VAL A 472 2.05 10.98 -20.68
CA VAL A 472 0.74 10.45 -20.26
C VAL A 472 0.12 11.45 -19.29
N ALA A 473 -1.06 11.96 -19.62
CA ALA A 473 -1.88 12.73 -18.67
C ALA A 473 -2.65 11.78 -17.74
N PHE A 474 -2.82 12.20 -16.48
CA PHE A 474 -3.53 11.51 -15.42
C PHE A 474 -4.61 12.42 -14.81
N ASP A 475 -5.77 11.85 -14.47
CA ASP A 475 -6.92 12.56 -13.92
C ASP A 475 -7.48 11.81 -12.70
N ALA A 476 -7.47 12.47 -11.54
CA ALA A 476 -7.90 11.98 -10.23
C ALA A 476 -9.23 12.59 -9.73
N ASN A 477 -10.04 13.19 -10.59
CA ASN A 477 -11.34 13.75 -10.19
C ASN A 477 -12.32 12.69 -9.61
N ALA A 478 -12.04 11.40 -9.80
CA ALA A 478 -12.78 10.28 -9.21
C ALA A 478 -12.26 9.82 -7.83
N ALA A 479 -11.13 10.36 -7.35
CA ALA A 479 -10.42 9.87 -6.15
C ALA A 479 -11.10 10.28 -4.83
N GLY A 480 -11.97 11.29 -4.89
CA GLY A 480 -12.68 11.84 -3.75
C GLY A 480 -13.11 13.27 -4.02
N ALA A 481 -13.77 13.88 -3.05
CA ALA A 481 -14.05 15.31 -3.04
C ALA A 481 -13.47 15.90 -1.75
N ALA A 482 -13.13 17.20 -1.76
CA ALA A 482 -12.34 17.85 -0.69
C ALA A 482 -10.99 17.16 -0.43
N ILE A 483 -10.23 16.91 -1.51
CA ILE A 483 -8.83 16.52 -1.45
C ILE A 483 -7.96 17.77 -1.35
N ARG A 484 -6.96 17.76 -0.45
CA ARG A 484 -6.01 18.88 -0.27
C ARG A 484 -4.63 18.62 -0.88
N GLN A 485 -4.31 17.36 -1.16
CA GLN A 485 -3.02 16.94 -1.70
C GLN A 485 -3.19 15.64 -2.49
N TYR A 486 -2.57 15.60 -3.66
CA TYR A 486 -2.45 14.43 -4.53
C TYR A 486 -0.96 14.08 -4.62
N ASP A 487 -0.57 12.92 -4.09
CA ASP A 487 0.78 12.41 -4.19
C ASP A 487 0.82 11.33 -5.29
N TRP A 488 1.40 11.68 -6.43
CA TRP A 488 1.51 10.85 -7.63
C TRP A 488 2.82 10.08 -7.66
N TYR A 489 2.75 8.82 -8.03
CA TYR A 489 3.90 7.93 -8.14
C TYR A 489 3.77 7.16 -9.44
N PHE A 490 4.63 7.44 -10.41
CA PHE A 490 4.36 7.04 -11.79
C PHE A 490 4.72 5.59 -12.12
N GLY A 491 5.36 4.89 -11.18
CA GLY A 491 5.92 3.55 -11.37
C GLY A 491 7.43 3.58 -11.64
N ASP A 492 7.94 4.60 -12.34
CA ASP A 492 9.30 4.61 -12.90
C ASP A 492 10.39 5.22 -11.98
N GLY A 493 10.08 5.38 -10.70
CA GLY A 493 10.97 6.02 -9.72
C GLY A 493 10.88 7.54 -9.68
N SER A 494 10.00 8.14 -10.48
CA SER A 494 9.57 9.53 -10.33
C SER A 494 8.26 9.67 -9.53
N HIS A 495 8.13 10.80 -8.85
CA HIS A 495 6.95 11.18 -8.06
C HIS A 495 6.67 12.67 -8.23
N GLU A 496 5.45 13.09 -7.91
CA GLU A 496 5.05 14.48 -7.88
C GLU A 496 3.96 14.69 -6.81
N THR A 497 4.02 15.81 -6.09
CA THR A 497 2.94 16.22 -5.18
C THR A 497 2.24 17.45 -5.76
N THR A 498 0.95 17.33 -6.06
CA THR A 498 0.11 18.41 -6.61
C THR A 498 -1.04 18.77 -5.65
N THR A 499 -1.57 19.99 -5.79
CA THR A 499 -2.88 20.37 -5.23
C THR A 499 -4.02 20.10 -6.20
N ASP A 500 -3.71 20.03 -7.49
CA ASP A 500 -4.66 19.89 -8.58
C ASP A 500 -4.83 18.40 -8.93
N ALA A 501 -6.06 18.00 -9.31
CA ALA A 501 -6.41 16.61 -9.57
C ALA A 501 -5.85 16.05 -10.90
N VAL A 502 -5.11 16.85 -11.67
CA VAL A 502 -4.63 16.49 -13.01
C VAL A 502 -3.14 16.76 -13.10
N THR A 503 -2.37 15.80 -13.63
CA THR A 503 -0.95 15.97 -13.95
C THR A 503 -0.58 15.24 -15.26
N SER A 504 0.68 15.35 -15.70
CA SER A 504 1.23 14.58 -16.82
C SER A 504 2.69 14.19 -16.59
N HIS A 505 3.04 12.94 -16.89
CA HIS A 505 4.39 12.41 -16.76
C HIS A 505 4.88 11.71 -18.04
N ALA A 506 6.19 11.72 -18.29
CA ALA A 506 6.81 11.11 -19.47
C ALA A 506 7.83 10.04 -19.08
N TYR A 507 7.57 8.81 -19.49
CA TYR A 507 8.38 7.63 -19.17
C TYR A 507 9.57 7.46 -20.10
N TYR A 508 10.73 7.08 -19.57
CA TYR A 508 11.95 6.82 -20.37
C TYR A 508 12.50 5.39 -20.25
N GLY A 509 12.10 4.64 -19.21
CA GLY A 509 12.44 3.23 -19.04
C GLY A 509 11.38 2.33 -19.67
N ALA A 510 11.82 1.29 -20.40
CA ALA A 510 10.93 0.30 -20.98
C ALA A 510 10.31 -0.62 -19.90
N GLY A 511 9.10 -1.14 -20.16
CA GLY A 511 8.43 -2.11 -19.31
C GLY A 511 7.03 -1.67 -18.84
N PRO A 512 6.35 -2.52 -18.03
CA PRO A 512 5.10 -2.17 -17.36
C PRO A 512 5.38 -1.29 -16.14
N GLN A 513 5.05 -0.01 -16.26
CA GLN A 513 5.07 0.96 -15.17
C GLN A 513 3.71 0.96 -14.47
N LEU A 514 3.66 0.91 -13.14
CA LEU A 514 2.38 0.94 -12.41
C LEU A 514 2.20 2.26 -11.66
N PRO A 515 1.39 3.20 -12.21
CA PRO A 515 1.06 4.44 -11.53
C PRO A 515 0.21 4.20 -10.29
N ARG A 516 0.44 5.04 -9.28
CA ARG A 516 -0.31 5.10 -8.04
C ARG A 516 -0.56 6.54 -7.65
N LEU A 517 -1.60 6.72 -6.87
CA LEU A 517 -1.99 7.98 -6.29
C LEU A 517 -2.31 7.76 -4.82
N VAL A 518 -1.68 8.53 -3.92
CA VAL A 518 -2.21 8.71 -2.57
C VAL A 518 -2.82 10.08 -2.48
N VAL A 519 -4.14 10.12 -2.24
CA VAL A 519 -4.82 11.37 -1.90
C VAL A 519 -4.79 11.57 -0.39
N THR A 520 -4.67 12.82 0.03
CA THR A 520 -4.94 13.24 1.41
C THR A 520 -6.12 14.20 1.41
N ASP A 521 -7.17 13.89 2.15
CA ASP A 521 -8.37 14.72 2.24
C ASP A 521 -8.22 15.87 3.27
N MET A 522 -9.28 16.68 3.41
CA MET A 522 -9.35 17.76 4.40
C MET A 522 -9.41 17.28 5.87
N THR A 523 -9.71 16.01 6.15
CA THR A 523 -9.59 15.42 7.50
C THR A 523 -8.15 14.98 7.82
N GLY A 524 -7.33 14.77 6.78
CA GLY A 524 -6.02 14.15 6.87
C GLY A 524 -6.03 12.64 6.65
N HIS A 525 -7.19 12.04 6.37
CA HIS A 525 -7.31 10.66 5.94
C HIS A 525 -6.61 10.49 4.58
N ARG A 526 -5.93 9.35 4.42
CA ARG A 526 -5.21 8.99 3.20
C ARG A 526 -5.92 7.83 2.52
N SER A 527 -5.96 7.83 1.19
CA SER A 527 -6.46 6.70 0.40
C SER A 527 -5.48 6.42 -0.73
N LEU A 528 -5.12 5.16 -0.93
CA LEU A 528 -4.28 4.71 -2.03
C LEU A 528 -5.16 4.23 -3.19
N PHE A 529 -4.81 4.66 -4.39
CA PHE A 529 -5.35 4.17 -5.65
C PHE A 529 -4.20 3.66 -6.53
N GLU A 530 -4.49 2.64 -7.31
CA GLU A 530 -3.58 2.05 -8.30
C GLU A 530 -4.28 2.03 -9.66
N LEU A 531 -3.51 2.17 -10.74
CA LEU A 531 -4.06 2.06 -12.09
C LEU A 531 -4.37 0.59 -12.41
N ASP A 532 -5.58 0.29 -12.90
CA ASP A 532 -6.04 -1.07 -13.21
C ASP A 532 -5.07 -1.87 -14.13
N HIS A 533 -4.39 -1.16 -15.03
CA HIS A 533 -3.41 -1.72 -15.96
C HIS A 533 -2.14 -0.87 -15.99
N PRO A 534 -0.94 -1.48 -16.00
CA PRO A 534 0.30 -0.72 -16.07
C PRO A 534 0.44 0.00 -17.42
N ILE A 535 1.15 1.13 -17.41
CA ILE A 535 1.62 1.82 -18.62
C ILE A 535 2.74 0.96 -19.23
N THR A 536 2.52 0.42 -20.41
CA THR A 536 3.54 -0.31 -21.17
C THR A 536 4.36 0.68 -22.00
N VAL A 537 5.67 0.71 -21.78
CA VAL A 537 6.60 1.59 -22.50
C VAL A 537 7.47 0.78 -23.46
N ASP A 538 7.48 1.17 -24.74
CA ASP A 538 8.27 0.55 -25.84
C ASP A 538 9.42 1.42 -26.38
#